data_AF-A0A5S4V345-F1
#
_entry.id   AF-A0A5S4V345-F1
#
_cell.length_a   1.000
_cell.length_b   1.000
_cell.length_c   1.000
_cell.angle_alpha   90.00
_cell.angle_beta   90.00
_cell.angle_gamma   90.00
#
_symmetry.space_group_name_H-M   'P 1'
#
loop_
_entity.id
_entity.type
_entity.pdbx_description
1 polymer ?
#
loop_
_entity_poly.entity_id
_entity_poly.type
_entity_poly.pdbx_seq_one_letter_code
_entity_poly.pdbx_strand_id
1 'polypeptide(L)'
;MTDTDQQAPALGEKAGQLGEKAGQLGEKAGRKAKRTWKDLTPQERTGSLLTGLIQLTLAVIAWTDLARRPAKYVRGPKPLWALAITINFVGPISYFVFGRMPDRAAQRRKRRAKR
;
A
#
# COMPACT_ATOMS: atom_id res chain seq x y z
N MET A 1 -50.75 -10.74 -42.16
CA MET A 1 -50.90 -9.39 -41.58
C MET A 1 -51.23 -9.58 -40.11
N THR A 2 -50.21 -9.88 -39.30
CA THR A 2 -49.76 -9.06 -38.14
C THR A 2 -50.62 -9.26 -36.88
N ASP A 3 -50.33 -10.36 -36.17
CA ASP A 3 -50.52 -10.49 -34.72
C ASP A 3 -49.39 -9.68 -34.06
N THR A 4 -49.63 -8.43 -33.66
CA THR A 4 -48.57 -7.56 -33.07
C THR A 4 -49.02 -6.80 -31.82
N ASP A 5 -50.25 -7.01 -31.34
CA ASP A 5 -50.81 -6.19 -30.25
C ASP A 5 -50.60 -6.74 -28.82
N GLN A 6 -49.90 -7.85 -28.63
CA GLN A 6 -49.85 -8.55 -27.33
C GLN A 6 -48.52 -8.49 -26.57
N GLN A 7 -47.61 -7.57 -26.90
CA GLN A 7 -46.28 -7.46 -26.24
C GLN A 7 -46.03 -6.17 -25.45
N ALA A 8 -47.00 -5.27 -25.31
CA ALA A 8 -46.82 -3.98 -24.64
C ALA A 8 -46.60 -3.99 -23.09
N PRO A 9 -47.05 -4.97 -22.27
CA PRO A 9 -46.92 -4.86 -20.80
C PRO A 9 -45.54 -5.28 -20.24
N ALA A 10 -44.76 -6.10 -20.95
CA ALA A 10 -43.53 -6.70 -20.41
C ALA A 10 -42.33 -5.73 -20.31
N LEU A 11 -42.33 -4.65 -21.08
CA LEU A 11 -41.25 -3.66 -21.08
C LEU A 11 -41.30 -2.72 -19.86
N GLY A 12 -42.50 -2.38 -19.39
CA GLY A 12 -42.70 -1.54 -18.20
C GLY A 12 -42.23 -2.24 -16.92
N GLU A 13 -42.56 -3.53 -16.75
CA GLU A 13 -42.12 -4.32 -15.60
C GLU A 13 -40.60 -4.51 -15.57
N LYS A 14 -39.98 -4.77 -16.73
CA LYS A 14 -38.52 -4.87 -16.83
C LYS A 14 -37.82 -3.54 -16.51
N ALA A 15 -38.37 -2.41 -16.95
CA ALA A 15 -37.82 -1.10 -16.62
C ALA A 15 -37.93 -0.80 -15.12
N GLY A 16 -39.05 -1.16 -14.47
CA GLY A 16 -39.24 -1.05 -13.02
C GLY A 16 -38.24 -1.87 -12.22
N GLN A 17 -38.08 -3.16 -12.57
CA GLN A 17 -37.11 -4.05 -11.90
C GLN A 17 -35.67 -3.57 -12.05
N LEU A 18 -35.31 -3.00 -13.21
CA LEU A 18 -33.98 -2.43 -13.41
C LEU A 18 -33.74 -1.18 -12.55
N GLY A 19 -34.75 -0.32 -12.39
CA GLY A 19 -34.70 0.84 -11.50
C GLY A 19 -34.50 0.44 -10.02
N GLU A 20 -35.26 -0.55 -9.54
CA GLU A 20 -35.11 -1.06 -8.17
C GLU A 20 -33.74 -1.72 -7.94
N LYS A 21 -33.27 -2.51 -8.91
CA LYS A 21 -31.97 -3.17 -8.83
C LYS A 21 -30.83 -2.15 -8.86
N ALA A 22 -30.95 -1.09 -9.66
CA ALA A 22 -30.01 0.03 -9.67
C ALA A 22 -30.00 0.78 -8.32
N GLY A 23 -31.17 1.01 -7.72
CA GLY A 23 -31.31 1.61 -6.39
C GLY A 23 -30.63 0.77 -5.29
N GLN A 24 -30.88 -0.54 -5.26
CA GLN A 24 -30.25 -1.44 -4.29
C GLN A 24 -28.73 -1.54 -4.47
N LEU A 25 -28.23 -1.48 -5.70
CA LEU A 25 -26.80 -1.48 -5.98
C LEU A 25 -26.14 -0.18 -5.49
N GLY A 26 -26.79 0.98 -5.73
CA GLY A 26 -26.34 2.27 -5.23
C GLY A 26 -26.30 2.34 -3.71
N GLU A 27 -27.31 1.80 -3.03
CA GLU A 27 -27.38 1.77 -1.57
C GLU A 27 -26.31 0.83 -0.97
N LYS A 28 -26.14 -0.37 -1.54
CA LYS A 28 -25.09 -1.31 -1.13
C LYS A 28 -23.69 -0.73 -1.34
N ALA A 29 -23.47 0.00 -2.43
CA ALA A 29 -22.21 0.69 -2.70
C ALA A 29 -21.97 1.83 -1.68
N GLY A 30 -22.98 2.64 -1.39
CA GLY A 30 -22.90 3.71 -0.39
C GLY A 30 -22.64 3.19 1.03
N ARG A 31 -23.17 2.01 1.38
CA ARG A 31 -22.96 1.37 2.69
C ARG A 31 -21.55 0.82 2.87
N LYS A 32 -20.89 0.36 1.80
CA LYS A 32 -19.47 -0.06 1.87
C LYS A 32 -18.52 1.11 2.11
N ALA A 33 -18.82 2.29 1.56
CA ALA A 33 -17.99 3.49 1.71
C ALA A 33 -18.02 4.08 3.13
N LYS A 34 -19.03 3.76 3.95
CA LYS A 34 -19.20 4.27 5.32
C LYS A 34 -18.83 3.25 6.41
N ARG A 35 -17.96 2.27 6.11
CA ARG A 35 -17.51 1.33 7.14
C ARG A 35 -16.61 2.05 8.14
N THR A 36 -17.00 1.99 9.42
CA THR A 36 -16.22 2.55 10.51
C THR A 36 -15.32 1.46 11.12
N TRP A 37 -14.30 1.86 11.90
CA TRP A 37 -13.42 0.92 12.60
C TRP A 37 -14.18 -0.13 13.45
N LYS A 38 -15.38 0.21 13.94
CA LYS A 38 -16.23 -0.69 14.74
C LYS A 38 -16.97 -1.73 13.90
N ASP A 39 -17.05 -1.55 12.58
CA ASP A 39 -17.70 -2.46 11.64
C ASP A 39 -16.73 -3.47 11.02
N LEU A 40 -15.42 -3.31 11.28
CA LEU A 40 -14.40 -4.26 10.85
C LEU A 40 -14.49 -5.55 11.67
N THR A 41 -14.38 -6.68 10.97
CA THR A 41 -14.26 -7.99 11.63
C THR A 41 -12.99 -8.04 12.50
N PRO A 42 -12.97 -8.89 13.55
CA PRO A 42 -11.77 -9.08 14.37
C PRO A 42 -10.53 -9.42 13.53
N GLN A 43 -10.69 -10.20 12.46
CA GLN A 43 -9.60 -10.54 11.54
C GLN A 43 -9.07 -9.32 10.76
N GLU A 44 -9.95 -8.46 10.24
CA GLU A 44 -9.54 -7.25 9.49
C GLU A 44 -8.80 -6.25 10.39
N ARG A 45 -9.26 -6.05 11.63
CA ARG A 45 -8.57 -5.19 12.60
C ARG A 45 -7.20 -5.75 12.97
N THR A 46 -7.15 -7.06 13.26
CA THR A 46 -5.90 -7.74 13.61
C THR A 46 -4.90 -7.66 12.46
N GLY A 47 -5.34 -7.88 11.22
CA GLY A 47 -4.50 -7.72 10.03
C GLY A 47 -3.92 -6.32 9.94
N SER A 48 -4.75 -5.29 10.10
CA SER A 48 -4.31 -3.88 10.05
C SER A 48 -3.27 -3.55 11.14
N LEU A 49 -3.49 -4.04 12.36
CA LEU A 49 -2.57 -3.84 13.48
C LEU A 49 -1.23 -4.57 13.25
N LEU A 50 -1.27 -5.81 12.76
CA LEU A 50 -0.07 -6.59 12.45
C LEU A 50 0.74 -5.92 11.34
N THR A 51 0.09 -5.49 10.26
CA THR A 51 0.77 -4.78 9.17
C THR A 51 1.42 -3.49 9.66
N GLY A 52 0.72 -2.70 10.48
CA GLY A 52 1.26 -1.49 11.07
C GLY A 52 2.47 -1.77 11.98
N LEU A 53 2.40 -2.82 12.80
CA LEU A 53 3.50 -3.20 13.70
C LEU A 53 4.75 -3.67 12.94
N ILE A 54 4.55 -4.48 11.89
CA ILE A 54 5.64 -4.93 11.01
C ILE A 54 6.31 -3.71 10.35
N GLN A 55 5.53 -2.78 9.81
CA GLN A 55 6.04 -1.58 9.17
C GLN A 55 6.83 -0.71 10.14
N LEU A 56 6.30 -0.47 11.35
CA LEU A 56 6.96 0.33 12.37
C LEU A 56 8.29 -0.31 12.81
N THR A 57 8.26 -1.61 13.08
CA THR A 57 9.47 -2.36 13.48
C THR A 57 10.53 -2.29 12.38
N LEU A 58 10.15 -2.49 11.12
CA LEU A 58 11.05 -2.42 9.98
C LEU A 58 11.66 -1.03 9.81
N ALA A 59 10.86 0.03 9.96
CA ALA A 59 11.33 1.41 9.89
C ALA A 59 12.32 1.74 11.02
N VAL A 60 12.03 1.32 12.26
CA VAL A 60 12.92 1.52 13.41
C VAL A 60 14.25 0.81 13.21
N ILE A 61 14.24 -0.44 12.72
CA ILE A 61 15.47 -1.18 12.43
C ILE A 61 16.27 -0.47 11.32
N ALA A 62 15.61 0.00 10.25
CA ALA A 62 16.27 0.70 9.16
C ALA A 62 16.93 2.02 9.62
N TRP A 63 16.22 2.84 10.40
CA TRP A 63 16.80 4.05 10.99
C TRP A 63 17.93 3.74 11.97
N THR A 64 17.78 2.70 12.79
CA THR A 64 18.82 2.27 13.74
C THR A 64 20.08 1.82 13.01
N ASP A 65 19.96 1.02 11.94
CA ASP A 65 21.10 0.61 11.12
C ASP A 65 21.74 1.81 10.41
N LEU A 66 20.96 2.74 9.87
CA LEU A 66 21.47 3.97 9.24
C LEU A 66 22.20 4.89 10.22
N ALA A 67 21.68 5.01 11.45
CA ALA A 67 22.30 5.79 12.52
C ALA A 67 23.63 5.15 12.96
N ARG A 68 23.63 3.83 13.20
CA ARG A 68 24.80 3.09 13.68
C ARG A 68 25.88 2.86 12.60
N ARG A 69 25.52 2.74 11.32
CA ARG A 69 26.52 2.53 10.24
C ARG A 69 27.30 3.81 9.95
N PRO A 70 28.65 3.78 9.97
CA PRO A 70 29.47 4.90 9.50
C PRO A 70 29.12 5.27 8.05
N ALA A 71 29.06 6.56 7.72
CA ALA A 71 28.63 7.06 6.41
C ALA A 71 29.43 6.45 5.22
N LYS A 72 30.70 6.07 5.46
CA LYS A 72 31.56 5.34 4.52
C LYS A 72 31.01 3.98 4.05
N TYR A 73 30.02 3.40 4.74
CA TYR A 73 29.40 2.11 4.42
C TYR A 73 27.96 2.24 3.91
N VAL A 74 27.49 3.48 3.72
CA VAL A 74 26.16 3.78 3.19
C VAL A 74 26.34 4.38 1.79
N ARG A 75 25.60 3.87 0.81
CA ARG A 75 25.67 4.38 -0.57
C ARG A 75 24.91 5.70 -0.69
N GLY A 76 25.61 6.82 -0.51
CA GLY A 76 25.05 8.16 -0.64
C GLY A 76 24.85 8.89 0.69
N PRO A 77 24.24 10.10 0.67
CA PRO A 77 24.05 10.91 1.87
C PRO A 77 23.02 10.28 2.82
N LYS A 78 23.40 10.15 4.10
CA LYS A 78 22.53 9.64 5.16
C LYS A 78 21.13 10.30 5.25
N PRO A 79 20.98 11.64 5.18
CA PRO A 79 19.65 12.25 5.30
C PRO A 79 18.70 11.82 4.17
N LEU A 80 19.22 11.55 2.97
CA LEU A 80 18.42 11.08 1.84
C LEU A 80 17.84 9.68 2.12
N TRP A 81 18.64 8.80 2.72
CA TRP A 81 18.17 7.49 3.16
C TRP A 81 17.19 7.58 4.33
N ALA A 82 17.38 8.53 5.25
CA ALA A 82 16.43 8.76 6.34
C ALA A 82 15.05 9.16 5.80
N LEU A 83 15.03 10.05 4.79
CA LEU A 83 13.81 10.46 4.10
C LEU A 83 13.20 9.31 3.29
N ALA A 84 14.02 8.54 2.57
CA ALA A 84 13.55 7.37 1.83
C ALA A 84 12.80 6.39 2.75
N ILE A 85 13.33 6.10 3.93
CA ILE A 85 12.72 5.18 4.92
C ILE A 85 11.31 5.62 5.36
N THR A 86 10.97 6.91 5.29
CA THR A 86 9.61 7.39 5.61
C THR A 86 8.55 7.01 4.57
N ILE A 87 8.97 6.58 3.37
CA ILE A 87 8.06 6.24 2.28
C ILE A 87 7.57 4.78 2.44
N ASN A 88 6.54 4.58 3.27
CA ASN A 88 5.84 3.31 3.49
C ASN A 88 6.79 2.09 3.52
N PHE A 89 6.48 1.00 2.81
CA PHE A 89 7.34 -0.18 2.71
C PHE A 89 8.50 0.01 1.71
N VAL A 90 8.35 0.91 0.74
CA VAL A 90 9.33 1.14 -0.33
C VAL A 90 10.64 1.66 0.24
N GLY A 91 10.57 2.54 1.24
CA GLY A 91 11.71 3.13 1.92
C GLY A 91 12.61 2.12 2.62
N PRO A 92 12.12 1.41 3.64
CA PRO A 92 12.92 0.44 4.37
C PRO A 92 13.45 -0.67 3.47
N ILE A 93 12.63 -1.19 2.53
CA ILE A 93 13.05 -2.24 1.59
C ILE A 93 14.19 -1.74 0.69
N SER A 94 14.04 -0.55 0.09
CA SER A 94 15.08 0.02 -0.77
C SER A 94 16.39 0.29 -0.01
N TYR A 95 16.33 0.67 1.27
CA TYR A 95 17.52 0.83 2.11
C TYR A 95 18.25 -0.50 2.33
N PHE A 96 17.52 -1.57 2.65
CA PHE A 96 18.15 -2.89 2.86
C PHE A 96 18.74 -3.48 1.59
N VAL A 97 18.12 -3.24 0.42
CA VAL A 97 18.55 -3.76 -0.88
C VAL A 97 19.70 -2.93 -1.47
N PHE A 98 19.59 -1.60 -1.47
CA PHE A 98 20.50 -0.71 -2.19
C PHE A 98 21.36 0.18 -1.30
N GLY A 99 20.91 0.50 -0.08
CA GLY A 99 21.61 1.41 0.83
C GLY A 99 22.86 0.83 1.49
N ARG A 100 22.92 -0.51 1.63
CA ARG A 100 24.04 -1.20 2.30
C ARG A 100 25.20 -1.49 1.33
N MET A 101 26.38 -0.97 1.63
CA MET A 101 27.62 -1.34 0.91
C MET A 101 28.33 -2.50 1.63
N PRO A 102 28.73 -3.58 0.93
CA PRO A 102 29.60 -4.61 1.52
C PRO A 102 31.00 -4.03 1.80
N ASP A 103 31.58 -4.42 2.94
CA ASP A 103 32.82 -3.87 3.53
C ASP A 103 34.00 -3.81 2.54
N ARG A 104 34.10 -4.81 1.65
CA ARG A 104 35.15 -4.90 0.61
C ARG A 104 35.10 -3.76 -0.42
N ALA A 105 33.92 -3.24 -0.74
CA ALA A 105 33.77 -2.18 -1.73
C ALA A 105 34.11 -0.79 -1.14
N ALA A 106 33.85 -0.59 0.16
CA ALA A 106 34.24 0.61 0.89
C ALA A 106 35.78 0.74 1.01
N GLN A 107 36.48 -0.39 1.19
CA GLN A 107 37.94 -0.42 1.28
C GLN A 107 38.64 -0.08 -0.05
N ARG A 108 38.10 -0.53 -1.21
CA ARG A 108 38.67 -0.18 -2.54
C ARG A 108 38.62 1.31 -2.82
N ARG A 109 37.57 2.01 -2.37
CA ARG A 109 37.41 3.46 -2.55
C ARG A 109 38.45 4.25 -1.74
N LYS A 110 38.77 3.82 -0.52
CA LYS A 110 39.88 4.37 0.28
C LYS A 110 41.25 4.18 -0.37
N ARG A 111 41.52 3.02 -0.97
CA ARG A 111 42.81 2.75 -1.63
C ARG A 111 43.05 3.62 -2.88
N ARG A 112 41.98 4.00 -3.60
CA ARG A 112 42.08 4.93 -4.73
C ARG A 112 42.19 6.40 -4.33
N ALA A 113 41.62 6.80 -3.18
CA ALA A 113 41.68 8.18 -2.70
C ALA A 113 42.96 8.53 -1.94
N LYS A 114 43.86 7.54 -1.70
CA LYS A 114 45.15 7.71 -1.02
C LYS A 114 46.35 7.56 -1.98
N ARG A 115 46.09 7.40 -3.28
CA ARG A 115 47.09 7.48 -4.36
C ARG A 115 46.92 8.84 -5.03
#